data_AF-A0A1V3WGY9-F1
#
_entry.id   AF-A0A1V3WGY9-F1
#
_cell.length_a   1.000
_cell.length_b   1.000
_cell.length_c   1.000
_cell.angle_alpha   90.00
_cell.angle_beta   90.00
_cell.angle_gamma   90.00
#
_symmetry.space_group_name_H-M   'P 1'
#
loop_
_entity.id
_entity.type
_entity.pdbx_description
1 polymer ?
#
loop_
_entity_poly.entity_id
_entity_poly.type
_entity_poly.pdbx_seq_one_letter_code
_entity_poly.pdbx_strand_id
1 'polypeptide(L)'
;MTDSDVDGLAWEFLRSRYVDTIYAGWSPDRRLDTFLRRRGLGRVADDGDLSNIVLDRIMRYVGIVPRELSDMTDESPVPIH
;
A
#
# COMPACT_ATOMS: atom_id res chain seq x y z
N MET A 1 11.76 -14.73 6.66
CA MET A 1 10.47 -14.34 6.06
C MET A 1 10.37 -15.04 4.72
N THR A 2 9.28 -15.73 4.44
CA THR A 2 9.07 -16.38 3.13
C THR A 2 8.40 -15.40 2.17
N ASP A 3 8.44 -15.70 0.87
CA ASP A 3 7.86 -14.82 -0.15
C ASP A 3 6.33 -14.67 0.04
N SER A 4 5.66 -15.74 0.51
CA SER A 4 4.24 -15.70 0.88
C SER A 4 3.95 -14.82 2.10
N ASP A 5 4.87 -14.75 3.07
CA ASP A 5 4.73 -13.85 4.22
C ASP A 5 4.85 -12.38 3.78
N VAL A 6 5.79 -12.10 2.87
CA VAL A 6 6.00 -10.78 2.26
C VAL A 6 4.75 -10.37 1.49
N ASP A 7 4.20 -11.28 0.69
CA ASP A 7 2.97 -11.04 -0.07
C ASP A 7 1.77 -10.77 0.83
N GLY A 8 1.60 -11.57 1.88
CA GLY A 8 0.56 -11.35 2.89
C GLY A 8 0.67 -9.95 3.51
N LEU A 9 1.87 -9.57 3.94
CA LEU A 9 2.12 -8.25 4.52
C LEU A 9 1.85 -7.11 3.54
N ALA A 10 2.27 -7.26 2.29
CA ALA A 10 2.04 -6.27 1.25
C ALA A 10 0.54 -6.09 0.97
N TRP A 11 -0.22 -7.18 0.85
CA TRP A 11 -1.67 -7.13 0.66
C TRP A 11 -2.40 -6.49 1.83
N GLU A 12 -2.01 -6.80 3.05
CA GLU A 12 -2.58 -6.20 4.25
C GLU A 12 -2.26 -4.71 4.36
N PHE A 13 -1.04 -4.30 3.98
CA PHE A 13 -0.67 -2.90 3.89
C PHE A 13 -1.53 -2.16 2.87
N LEU A 14 -1.73 -2.73 1.68
CA LEU A 14 -2.55 -2.14 0.61
C LEU A 14 -4.02 -2.01 0.98
N ARG A 15 -4.55 -2.90 1.82
CA ARG A 15 -5.92 -2.82 2.37
C ARG A 15 -6.04 -1.93 3.60
N SER A 16 -4.93 -1.48 4.15
CA SER A 16 -4.92 -0.65 5.33
C SER A 16 -5.14 0.82 4.97
N ARG A 17 -5.58 1.62 5.95
CA ARG A 17 -5.68 3.07 5.81
C ARG A 17 -4.36 3.78 5.46
N TYR A 18 -3.21 3.11 5.53
CA TYR A 18 -1.91 3.72 5.23
C TYR A 18 -1.69 4.01 3.75
N VAL A 19 -2.45 3.39 2.85
CA VAL A 19 -2.45 3.79 1.42
C VAL A 19 -3.32 5.01 1.14
N ASP A 20 -4.15 5.42 2.10
CA ASP A 20 -5.07 6.54 1.94
C ASP A 20 -4.31 7.88 1.87
N THR A 21 -4.93 8.84 1.20
CA THR A 21 -4.47 10.20 0.96
C THR A 21 -4.18 10.98 2.25
N ILE A 22 -4.80 10.60 3.37
CA ILE A 22 -4.50 11.19 4.69
C ILE A 22 -3.06 10.98 5.13
N TYR A 23 -2.40 9.94 4.60
CA TYR A 23 -0.97 9.69 4.81
C TYR A 23 -0.12 10.08 3.60
N ALA A 24 -0.70 10.73 2.57
CA ALA A 24 0.02 11.16 1.35
C ALA A 24 1.30 11.94 1.65
N GLY A 25 1.29 12.75 2.71
CA GLY A 25 2.46 13.53 3.17
C GLY A 25 3.58 12.70 3.80
N TRP A 26 3.39 11.40 4.01
CA TRP A 26 4.42 10.49 4.52
C TRP A 26 5.03 9.70 3.36
N SER A 27 6.35 9.52 3.41
CA SER A 27 7.05 8.60 2.51
C SER A 27 6.49 7.17 2.67
N PRO A 28 6.45 6.35 1.60
CA PRO A 28 6.00 4.97 1.66
C PRO A 28 6.69 4.15 2.76
N ASP A 29 8.00 4.36 2.91
CA ASP A 29 8.83 3.75 3.96
C ASP A 29 8.31 4.08 5.38
N ARG A 30 8.02 5.36 5.65
CA ARG A 30 7.47 5.80 6.96
C ARG A 30 6.10 5.20 7.25
N ARG A 31 5.27 5.04 6.21
CA ARG A 31 3.95 4.40 6.34
C ARG A 31 4.10 2.92 6.66
N LEU A 32 5.04 2.25 5.99
CA LEU A 32 5.35 0.84 6.22
C LEU A 32 5.92 0.61 7.62
N ASP A 33 6.89 1.41 8.08
CA ASP A 33 7.44 1.33 9.44
C ASP A 33 6.32 1.43 10.50
N THR A 34 5.44 2.42 10.35
CA THR A 34 4.32 2.62 11.29
C THR A 34 3.35 1.44 11.27
N PHE A 35 3.06 0.89 10.08
CA PHE A 35 2.21 -0.29 9.93
C PHE A 35 2.81 -1.51 10.65
N LEU A 36 4.09 -1.79 10.42
CA LEU A 36 4.80 -2.92 11.02
C LEU A 36 4.85 -2.80 12.54
N ARG A 37 5.18 -1.60 13.07
CA ARG A 37 5.20 -1.36 14.52
C ARG A 37 3.84 -1.58 15.17
N ARG A 38 2.74 -1.15 14.52
CA ARG A 38 1.39 -1.38 15.05
C ARG A 38 0.94 -2.84 15.06
N ARG A 39 1.50 -3.66 14.17
CA ARG A 39 1.27 -5.11 14.14
C ARG A 39 2.16 -5.89 15.11
N GLY A 40 3.04 -5.22 15.85
CA GLY A 40 4.04 -5.89 16.71
C GLY A 40 5.23 -6.46 15.93
N LEU A 41 5.35 -6.14 14.64
CA LEU A 41 6.44 -6.58 13.76
C LEU A 41 7.62 -5.59 13.82
N GLY A 42 7.94 -5.08 15.01
CA GLY A 42 9.02 -4.12 15.22
C GLY A 42 10.36 -4.61 14.66
N ARG A 43 10.66 -5.90 14.84
CA ARG A 43 11.86 -6.53 14.25
C ARG A 43 11.97 -6.42 12.72
N VAL A 44 10.85 -6.41 12.01
CA VAL A 44 10.81 -6.26 10.55
C VAL A 44 10.96 -4.78 10.16
N ALA A 45 10.45 -3.87 10.99
CA ALA A 45 10.61 -2.44 10.79
C ALA A 45 12.05 -1.97 11.08
N ASP A 46 12.69 -2.55 12.09
CA ASP A 46 14.05 -2.22 12.50
C ASP A 46 15.12 -2.88 11.59
N ASP A 47 14.73 -3.88 10.79
CA ASP A 47 15.58 -4.51 9.79
C ASP A 47 15.34 -3.87 8.42
N GLY A 48 16.31 -3.05 7.99
CA GLY A 48 16.23 -2.28 6.74
C GLY A 48 16.17 -3.13 5.46
N ASP A 49 16.67 -4.36 5.49
CA ASP A 49 16.61 -5.26 4.34
C ASP A 49 15.21 -5.88 4.25
N LEU A 50 14.66 -6.34 5.38
CA LEU A 50 13.31 -6.89 5.43
C LEU A 50 12.24 -5.84 5.11
N SER A 51 12.40 -4.61 5.62
CA SER A 51 11.48 -3.51 5.30
C SER A 51 11.50 -3.17 3.81
N ASN A 52 12.69 -3.14 3.19
CA ASN A 52 12.85 -2.92 1.75
C ASN A 52 12.21 -4.03 0.91
N ILE A 53 12.33 -5.30 1.31
CA ILE A 53 11.69 -6.42 0.60
C ILE A 53 10.16 -6.27 0.57
N VAL A 54 9.55 -5.89 1.69
CA VAL A 54 8.10 -5.65 1.75
C VAL A 54 7.72 -4.41 0.94
N LEU A 55 8.53 -3.35 0.99
CA LEU A 55 8.29 -2.14 0.24
C LEU A 55 8.37 -2.37 -1.28
N ASP A 56 9.38 -3.09 -1.77
CA ASP A 56 9.50 -3.49 -3.18
C ASP A 56 8.26 -4.28 -3.62
N ARG A 57 7.81 -5.23 -2.79
CA ARG A 57 6.63 -6.02 -3.10
C ARG A 57 5.35 -5.17 -3.18
N ILE A 58 5.17 -4.21 -2.26
CA ILE A 58 4.08 -3.24 -2.33
C ILE A 58 4.15 -2.41 -3.61
N MET A 59 5.33 -1.88 -3.96
CA MET A 59 5.50 -1.08 -5.17
C MET A 59 5.23 -1.88 -6.44
N ARG A 60 5.63 -3.15 -6.47
CA ARG A 60 5.30 -4.09 -7.56
C ARG A 60 3.77 -4.20 -7.71
N TYR A 61 3.04 -4.36 -6.61
CA TYR A 61 1.57 -4.43 -6.68
C TYR A 61 0.91 -3.12 -7.10
N VAL A 62 1.39 -1.97 -6.62
CA VAL A 62 0.86 -0.65 -7.02
C VAL A 62 1.16 -0.35 -8.49
N GLY A 63 2.36 -0.70 -8.97
CA GLY A 63 2.75 -0.52 -10.37
C GLY A 63 2.07 -1.48 -11.36
N ILE A 64 1.52 -2.59 -10.87
CA ILE A 64 0.72 -3.54 -11.67
C ILE A 64 -0.70 -3.04 -11.90
N VAL A 65 -1.24 -2.11 -11.10
CA VAL A 65 -2.58 -1.55 -11.33
C VAL A 65 -2.52 -0.57 -12.51
N PRO A 66 -3.04 -0.91 -13.69
CA PRO A 66 -3.13 0.05 -14.79
C PRO A 66 -4.14 1.12 -14.39
N ARG A 67 -3.84 2.39 -14.68
CA ARG A 67 -4.75 3.54 -14.44
C ARG A 67 -6.01 3.53 -15.32
N GLU A 68 -6.37 2.39 -15.92
CA GLU A 68 -7.48 2.21 -16.85
C GLU A 68 -8.84 2.00 -16.14
N LEU A 69 -8.93 2.23 -14.82
CA LEU A 69 -10.20 2.13 -14.08
C LEU A 69 -10.58 3.40 -13.32
N SER A 70 -9.86 4.51 -13.53
CA SER A 70 -10.18 5.82 -12.93
C SER A 70 -10.96 6.75 -13.86
N ASP A 71 -11.18 6.36 -15.12
CA ASP A 71 -11.89 7.18 -16.13
C ASP A 71 -13.38 6.79 -16.30
N MET A 72 -13.91 5.87 -15.49
CA MET A 72 -15.30 5.37 -15.60
C MET A 72 -16.25 5.87 -14.51
N THR A 73 -15.81 6.75 -13.60
CA THR A 73 -16.66 7.27 -12.51
C THR A 73 -17.04 8.74 -12.64
N ASP A 74 -16.71 9.41 -13.75
CA ASP A 74 -17.07 10.82 -13.98
C ASP A 74 -17.97 11.01 -15.22
N GLU A 75 -19.10 10.33 -15.29
CA GLU A 75 -20.25 10.84 -16.03
C GLU A 75 -21.56 10.36 -15.40
N SER A 76 -22.09 11.15 -14.47
CA SER A 76 -23.52 11.09 -14.17
C SER A 76 -24.27 11.76 -15.33
N PRO A 77 -25.18 11.08 -16.05
CA PRO A 77 -25.96 11.73 -17.09
C PRO A 77 -26.91 12.73 -16.42
N VAL A 78 -26.73 14.01 -16.74
CA VAL A 78 -27.67 15.08 -16.37
C VAL A 78 -29.06 14.74 -16.94
N PRO A 79 -30.13 14.79 -16.12
CA PRO A 79 -31.48 14.55 -16.63
C PRO A 79 -31.85 15.69 -17.59
N ILE A 80 -32.14 15.32 -18.84
CA ILE A 80 -32.75 16.23 -19.82
C ILE A 80 -34.19 16.49 -19.39
N HIS A 81 -34.52 17.77 -19.20
CA HIS A 81 -35.88 18.24 -18.94
C HIS A 81 -36.73 18.20 -20.21
#